data_AF-A0A9Q9EMA0-F1
#
_entry.id   AF-A0A9Q9EMA0-F1
#
_cell.length_a   1.000
_cell.length_b   1.000
_cell.length_c   1.000
_cell.angle_alpha   90.00
_cell.angle_beta   90.00
_cell.angle_gamma   90.00
#
_symmetry.space_group_name_H-M   'P 1'
#
loop_
_entity.id
_entity.type
_entity.pdbx_description
1 polymer ?
#
loop_
_entity_poly.entity_id
_entity_poly.type
_entity_poly.pdbx_seq_one_letter_code
_entity_poly.pdbx_strand_id
1 'polypeptide(L)'
;MQVVQPVAVPKGTPAFEQKREKVIAELNASIPKDFHLPDSFFKNPPLNVTSVPADCGILTPAEVIITEHYDATSLAAAIAKKQFSAVAVATAFAKRAAIAHQLTCCLTQYFMDEAIERAKYLDDYLARYGKTVGPLHGVPVSVKEHMAIQGHWSSFGYFSTRRYDDKDSLMIQTLRDAGAVFYVKTNQPQGQTSRQASRIHLFASLAAKTP
;
A
#
# COMPACT_ATOMS: atom_id res chain seq x y z
N MET A 1 15.59 -5.45 -3.88
CA MET A 1 15.31 -4.19 -3.18
C MET A 1 15.83 -4.31 -1.75
N GLN A 2 16.48 -3.28 -1.21
CA GLN A 2 16.93 -3.26 0.18
C GLN A 2 15.83 -2.71 1.09
N VAL A 3 15.81 -3.14 2.35
CA VAL A 3 14.88 -2.65 3.38
C VAL A 3 15.68 -2.41 4.65
N VAL A 4 15.40 -1.31 5.34
CA VAL A 4 16.02 -1.00 6.63
C VAL A 4 15.66 -2.07 7.66
N GLN A 5 16.69 -2.68 8.24
CA GLN A 5 16.55 -3.71 9.28
C GLN A 5 17.31 -3.30 10.54
N PRO A 6 16.66 -2.59 11.47
CA PRO A 6 17.33 -2.11 12.69
C PRO A 6 17.60 -3.24 13.71
N VAL A 7 16.91 -4.37 13.56
CA VAL A 7 17.03 -5.54 14.45
C VAL A 7 17.28 -6.78 13.58
N ALA A 8 18.24 -7.60 14.01
CA ALA A 8 18.54 -8.86 13.36
C ALA A 8 17.30 -9.78 13.36
N VAL A 9 17.02 -10.38 12.20
CA VAL A 9 15.90 -11.32 12.05
C VAL A 9 16.38 -12.73 12.44
N PRO A 10 15.75 -13.40 13.43
CA PRO A 10 16.05 -14.79 13.74
C PRO A 10 15.83 -15.69 12.53
N LYS A 11 16.72 -16.67 12.33
CA LYS A 11 16.61 -17.65 11.23
C LYS A 11 15.81 -18.87 11.69
N GLY A 12 14.93 -19.35 10.82
CA GLY A 12 14.19 -20.59 11.00
C GLY A 12 14.90 -21.81 10.42
N THR A 13 14.14 -22.87 10.18
CA THR A 13 14.62 -24.08 9.49
C THR A 13 14.89 -23.78 8.01
N PRO A 14 15.73 -24.57 7.31
CA PRO A 14 16.01 -24.36 5.88
C PRO A 14 14.73 -24.33 5.01
N ALA A 15 13.76 -25.20 5.31
CA ALA A 15 12.49 -25.23 4.60
C ALA A 15 11.62 -23.97 4.86
N PHE A 16 11.71 -23.39 6.06
CA PHE A 16 11.05 -22.12 6.37
C PHE A 16 11.70 -20.96 5.61
N GLU A 17 13.04 -20.88 5.63
CA GLU A 17 13.76 -19.80 4.95
C GLU A 17 13.55 -19.84 3.43
N GLN A 18 13.56 -21.02 2.80
CA GLN A 18 13.26 -21.14 1.38
C GLN A 18 11.88 -20.56 1.02
N LYS A 19 10.87 -20.83 1.83
CA LYS A 19 9.51 -20.28 1.62
C LYS A 19 9.48 -18.77 1.88
N ARG A 20 10.14 -18.30 2.93
CA ARG A 20 10.24 -16.88 3.28
C ARG A 20 10.94 -16.08 2.17
N GLU A 21 12.07 -16.57 1.69
CA GLU A 21 12.83 -15.96 0.60
C GLU A 21 12.00 -15.85 -0.67
N LYS A 22 11.22 -16.88 -1.01
CA LYS A 22 10.30 -16.83 -2.15
C LYS A 22 9.29 -15.68 -2.03
N VAL A 23 8.64 -15.53 -0.88
CA VAL A 23 7.65 -14.46 -0.65
C VAL A 23 8.30 -13.08 -0.70
N ILE A 24 9.49 -12.93 -0.12
CA ILE A 24 10.24 -11.66 -0.18
C ILE A 24 10.67 -11.35 -1.63
N ALA A 25 11.09 -12.36 -2.39
CA ALA A 25 11.47 -12.19 -3.79
C ALA A 25 10.27 -11.80 -4.66
N GLU A 26 9.10 -12.42 -4.44
CA GLU A 26 7.83 -12.04 -5.10
C GLU A 26 7.49 -10.57 -4.86
N LEU A 27 7.51 -10.12 -3.60
CA LEU A 27 7.26 -8.72 -3.24
C LEU A 27 8.29 -7.77 -3.87
N ASN A 28 9.58 -8.11 -3.78
CA ASN A 28 10.64 -7.29 -4.35
C ASN A 28 10.58 -7.19 -5.88
N ALA A 29 10.12 -8.24 -6.56
CA ALA A 29 9.95 -8.25 -8.00
C ALA A 29 8.74 -7.40 -8.45
N SER A 30 7.72 -7.29 -7.61
CA SER A 30 6.52 -6.50 -7.89
C SER A 30 6.72 -4.99 -7.76
N ILE A 31 7.77 -4.53 -7.08
CA ILE A 31 8.07 -3.10 -6.89
C ILE A 31 9.01 -2.62 -8.01
N PRO A 32 8.62 -1.60 -8.81
CA PRO A 32 9.49 -1.04 -9.84
C PRO A 32 10.81 -0.49 -9.31
N LYS A 33 11.89 -0.72 -10.05
CA LYS A 33 13.25 -0.25 -9.69
C LYS A 33 13.33 1.27 -9.56
N ASP A 34 12.52 1.99 -10.33
CA ASP A 34 12.46 3.46 -10.30
C ASP A 34 11.93 4.00 -8.95
N PHE A 35 11.31 3.14 -8.13
CA PHE A 35 10.83 3.51 -6.80
C PHE A 35 11.79 3.08 -5.69
N HIS A 36 12.98 2.57 -6.03
CA HIS A 36 13.99 2.19 -5.04
C HIS A 36 14.72 3.43 -4.51
N LEU A 37 14.86 3.48 -3.18
CA LEU A 37 15.65 4.50 -2.52
C LEU A 37 17.15 4.31 -2.80
N PRO A 38 17.93 5.41 -2.86
CA PRO A 38 19.38 5.33 -2.94
C PRO A 38 20.01 4.56 -1.78
N ASP A 39 21.15 3.90 -2.04
CA ASP A 39 21.89 3.09 -1.06
C ASP A 39 22.29 3.85 0.22
N SER A 40 22.37 5.18 0.16
CA SER A 40 22.68 6.04 1.30
C SER A 40 21.68 5.90 2.45
N PHE A 41 20.40 5.64 2.15
CA PHE A 41 19.35 5.47 3.17
C PHE A 41 19.51 4.19 4.01
N PHE A 42 20.26 3.19 3.53
CA PHE A 42 20.43 1.92 4.23
C PHE A 42 21.72 1.84 5.04
N LYS A 43 22.73 2.64 4.69
CA LYS A 43 24.02 2.68 5.43
C LYS A 43 23.89 3.37 6.79
N ASN A 44 23.10 4.44 6.86
CA ASN A 44 22.82 5.17 8.09
C ASN A 44 21.35 5.59 8.12
N PRO A 45 20.42 4.67 8.45
CA PRO A 45 19.00 4.94 8.36
C PRO A 45 18.58 6.02 9.38
N PRO A 46 17.82 7.04 8.95
CA PRO A 46 17.36 8.08 9.87
C PRO A 46 16.36 7.50 10.87
N LEU A 47 16.37 8.04 12.10
CA LEU A 47 15.39 7.66 13.13
C LEU A 47 13.96 8.10 12.77
N ASN A 48 13.83 9.24 12.10
CA ASN A 48 12.56 9.75 11.60
C ASN A 48 12.53 9.67 10.07
N VAL A 49 11.59 8.90 9.54
CA VAL A 49 11.42 8.64 8.11
C VAL A 49 10.22 9.38 7.50
N THR A 50 9.59 10.28 8.26
CA THR A 50 8.31 10.91 7.88
C THR A 50 8.44 11.84 6.68
N SER A 51 9.55 12.59 6.56
CA SER A 51 9.77 13.52 5.43
C SER A 51 10.38 12.84 4.20
N VAL A 52 10.94 11.64 4.36
CA VAL A 52 11.67 10.94 3.29
C VAL A 52 10.87 10.80 1.99
N PRO A 53 9.57 10.46 1.99
CA PRO A 53 8.80 10.40 0.75
C PRO A 53 8.76 11.71 -0.05
N ALA A 54 8.77 12.87 0.62
CA ALA A 54 8.82 14.18 -0.04
C ALA A 54 10.23 14.55 -0.50
N ASP A 55 11.25 14.17 0.28
CA ASP A 55 12.63 14.64 0.08
C ASP A 55 13.48 13.72 -0.83
N CYS A 56 13.09 12.45 -1.00
CA CYS A 56 13.93 11.45 -1.68
C CYS A 56 14.00 11.58 -3.21
N GLY A 57 13.20 12.47 -3.81
CA GLY A 57 13.22 12.74 -5.26
C GLY A 57 12.47 11.72 -6.15
N ILE A 58 11.80 10.72 -5.57
CA ILE A 58 11.00 9.73 -6.32
C ILE A 58 9.60 10.26 -6.66
N LEU A 59 9.00 11.04 -5.75
CA LEU A 59 7.72 11.69 -5.98
C LEU A 59 7.95 13.04 -6.68
N THR A 60 7.12 13.32 -7.67
CA THR A 60 7.00 14.67 -8.24
C THR A 60 6.31 15.62 -7.24
N PRO A 61 6.46 16.95 -7.37
CA PRO A 61 5.77 17.90 -6.50
C PRO A 61 4.25 17.72 -6.46
N ALA A 62 3.64 17.36 -7.61
CA ALA A 62 2.21 17.08 -7.68
C ALA A 62 1.82 15.82 -6.89
N GLU A 63 2.64 14.76 -6.95
CA GLU A 63 2.40 13.52 -6.20
C GLU A 63 2.57 13.72 -4.69
N VAL A 64 3.51 14.58 -4.27
CA VAL A 64 3.64 15.01 -2.87
C VAL A 64 2.35 15.69 -2.40
N ILE A 65 1.85 16.67 -3.17
CA ILE A 65 0.59 17.37 -2.86
C ILE A 65 -0.57 16.40 -2.73
N ILE A 66 -0.75 15.48 -3.69
CA ILE A 66 -1.81 14.45 -3.66
C ILE A 66 -1.77 13.64 -2.37
N THR A 67 -0.57 13.32 -1.88
CA THR A 67 -0.38 12.38 -0.75
C THR A 67 -0.26 13.04 0.62
N GLU A 68 -0.15 14.37 0.69
CA GLU A 68 0.04 15.10 1.96
C GLU A 68 -1.04 16.14 2.27
N HIS A 69 -1.68 16.71 1.25
CA HIS A 69 -2.61 17.84 1.42
C HIS A 69 -4.09 17.45 1.32
N TYR A 70 -4.39 16.18 1.13
CA TYR A 70 -5.75 15.66 1.01
C TYR A 70 -6.01 14.56 2.02
N ASP A 71 -7.17 14.61 2.67
CA ASP A 71 -7.76 13.46 3.34
C ASP A 71 -8.55 12.58 2.35
N ALA A 72 -9.06 11.43 2.78
CA ALA A 72 -9.80 10.53 1.88
C ALA A 72 -11.05 11.20 1.26
N THR A 73 -11.74 12.04 2.03
CA THR A 73 -12.99 12.71 1.60
C THR A 73 -12.70 13.80 0.56
N SER A 74 -11.73 14.66 0.83
CA SER A 74 -11.30 15.72 -0.08
C SER A 74 -10.64 15.15 -1.33
N LEU A 75 -9.93 14.03 -1.24
CA LEU A 75 -9.38 13.33 -2.39
C LEU A 75 -10.47 12.75 -3.29
N ALA A 76 -11.48 12.08 -2.71
CA ALA A 76 -12.65 11.61 -3.45
C ALA A 76 -13.37 12.76 -4.17
N ALA A 77 -13.54 13.90 -3.48
CA ALA A 77 -14.15 15.09 -4.06
C ALA A 77 -13.31 15.69 -5.21
N ALA A 78 -11.98 15.73 -5.07
CA ALA A 78 -11.07 16.20 -6.11
C ALA A 78 -11.13 15.32 -7.36
N ILE A 79 -11.17 13.99 -7.19
CA ILE A 79 -11.33 13.04 -8.29
C ILE A 79 -12.70 13.22 -8.96
N ALA A 80 -13.78 13.31 -8.18
CA ALA A 80 -15.14 13.52 -8.72
C ALA A 80 -15.25 14.82 -9.54
N LYS A 81 -14.52 15.86 -9.14
CA LYS A 81 -14.41 17.15 -9.86
C LYS A 81 -13.41 17.13 -11.02
N LYS A 82 -12.79 15.98 -11.31
CA LYS A 82 -11.75 15.80 -12.34
C LYS A 82 -10.52 16.70 -12.13
N GLN A 83 -10.25 17.12 -10.89
CA GLN A 83 -9.04 17.85 -10.54
C GLN A 83 -7.80 16.94 -10.59
N PHE A 84 -7.99 15.68 -10.19
CA PHE A 84 -7.03 14.60 -10.38
C PHE A 84 -7.73 13.41 -11.03
N SER A 85 -6.98 12.63 -11.82
CA SER A 85 -7.45 11.32 -12.26
C SER A 85 -7.19 10.28 -11.16
N ALA A 86 -8.03 9.25 -11.09
CA ALA A 86 -7.82 8.11 -10.21
C ALA A 86 -6.46 7.45 -10.49
N VAL A 87 -6.01 7.41 -11.76
CA VAL A 87 -4.69 6.88 -12.14
C VAL A 87 -3.54 7.69 -11.52
N ALA A 88 -3.61 9.03 -11.57
CA ALA A 88 -2.59 9.88 -10.97
C ALA A 88 -2.52 9.68 -9.45
N VAL A 89 -3.70 9.57 -8.81
CA VAL A 89 -3.80 9.34 -7.38
C VAL A 89 -3.26 7.96 -6.99
N ALA A 90 -3.67 6.89 -7.68
CA ALA A 90 -3.17 5.54 -7.42
C ALA A 90 -1.64 5.46 -7.59
N THR A 91 -1.09 6.12 -8.62
CA THR A 91 0.36 6.17 -8.86
C THR A 91 1.11 6.85 -7.71
N ALA A 92 0.64 8.00 -7.25
CA ALA A 92 1.26 8.75 -6.15
C ALA A 92 1.33 7.92 -4.86
N PHE A 93 0.21 7.25 -4.51
CA PHE A 93 0.14 6.40 -3.33
C PHE A 93 0.98 5.12 -3.47
N ALA A 94 1.03 4.51 -4.65
CA ALA A 94 1.84 3.33 -4.90
C ALA A 94 3.35 3.62 -4.78
N LYS A 95 3.82 4.78 -5.28
CA LYS A 95 5.21 5.24 -5.08
C LYS A 95 5.52 5.45 -3.60
N ARG A 96 4.64 6.18 -2.89
CA ARG A 96 4.82 6.45 -1.45
C ARG A 96 4.87 5.18 -0.63
N ALA A 97 4.04 4.18 -0.95
CA ALA A 97 4.05 2.89 -0.27
C ALA A 97 5.35 2.11 -0.52
N ALA A 98 5.90 2.12 -1.74
CA ALA A 98 7.19 1.49 -2.03
C ALA A 98 8.34 2.13 -1.24
N ILE A 99 8.35 3.46 -1.13
CA ILE A 99 9.34 4.20 -0.31
C ILE A 99 9.23 3.80 1.15
N ALA A 100 8.03 3.88 1.72
CA ALA A 100 7.85 3.55 3.12
C ALA A 100 8.14 2.08 3.42
N HIS A 101 7.88 1.17 2.48
CA HIS A 101 8.22 -0.23 2.64
C HIS A 101 9.72 -0.44 2.83
N GLN A 102 10.55 0.25 2.04
CA GLN A 102 11.99 0.21 2.16
C GLN A 102 12.49 0.75 3.50
N LEU A 103 11.75 1.69 4.10
CA LEU A 103 12.11 2.31 5.38
C LEU A 103 11.57 1.56 6.61
N THR A 104 10.44 0.86 6.47
CA THR A 104 9.67 0.33 7.63
C THR A 104 9.30 -1.14 7.53
N CYS A 105 9.50 -1.78 6.38
CA CYS A 105 9.09 -3.16 6.11
C CYS A 105 7.57 -3.39 6.27
N CYS A 106 6.74 -2.42 5.87
CA CYS A 106 5.30 -2.43 6.14
C CYS A 106 4.42 -3.27 5.19
N LEU A 107 4.88 -3.59 3.97
CA LEU A 107 4.09 -4.29 2.96
C LEU A 107 4.34 -5.79 2.99
N THR A 108 3.32 -6.56 2.64
CA THR A 108 3.40 -8.00 2.38
C THR A 108 3.14 -8.33 0.91
N GLN A 109 2.33 -7.53 0.22
CA GLN A 109 2.07 -7.62 -1.22
C GLN A 109 1.95 -6.22 -1.82
N TYR A 110 2.35 -6.08 -3.09
CA TYR A 110 2.29 -4.85 -3.88
C TYR A 110 1.78 -5.19 -5.28
N PHE A 111 0.71 -4.55 -5.73
CA PHE A 111 -0.01 -4.91 -6.96
C PHE A 111 -0.51 -3.65 -7.67
N MET A 112 0.45 -2.81 -8.06
CA MET A 112 0.16 -1.54 -8.73
C MET A 112 -0.53 -1.72 -10.08
N ASP A 113 -0.23 -2.77 -10.84
CA ASP A 113 -0.83 -2.99 -12.16
C ASP A 113 -2.36 -3.12 -12.08
N GLU A 114 -2.84 -3.92 -11.13
CA GLU A 114 -4.28 -4.07 -10.84
C GLU A 114 -4.90 -2.76 -10.34
N ALA A 115 -4.17 -2.00 -9.52
CA ALA A 115 -4.61 -0.69 -9.05
C ALA A 115 -4.79 0.30 -10.22
N ILE A 116 -3.86 0.30 -11.17
CA ILE A 116 -3.90 1.16 -12.36
C ILE A 116 -5.02 0.74 -13.30
N GLU A 117 -5.25 -0.55 -13.51
CA GLU A 117 -6.37 -1.05 -14.29
C GLU A 117 -7.71 -0.58 -13.70
N ARG A 118 -7.90 -0.76 -12.39
CA ARG A 118 -9.10 -0.30 -11.69
C ARG A 118 -9.25 1.22 -11.77
N ALA A 119 -8.17 1.96 -11.59
CA ALA A 119 -8.18 3.42 -11.67
C ALA A 119 -8.58 3.92 -13.07
N LYS A 120 -8.04 3.32 -14.13
CA LYS A 120 -8.43 3.63 -15.53
C LYS A 120 -9.92 3.40 -15.75
N TYR A 121 -10.44 2.27 -15.31
CA TYR A 121 -11.88 1.99 -15.38
C TYR A 121 -12.73 3.07 -14.70
N LEU A 122 -12.30 3.55 -13.53
CA LEU A 122 -13.01 4.58 -12.77
C LEU A 122 -12.98 5.93 -13.48
N ASP A 123 -11.81 6.32 -14.01
CA ASP A 123 -11.66 7.53 -14.82
C ASP A 123 -12.56 7.49 -16.07
N ASP A 124 -12.58 6.36 -16.79
CA ASP A 124 -13.43 6.15 -17.97
C ASP A 124 -14.92 6.19 -17.62
N TYR A 125 -15.31 5.58 -16.50
CA TYR A 125 -16.69 5.62 -16.00
C TYR A 125 -17.12 7.05 -15.71
N LEU A 126 -16.29 7.82 -15.00
CA LEU A 126 -16.58 9.22 -14.69
C LEU A 126 -16.64 10.09 -15.95
N ALA A 127 -15.77 9.85 -16.93
CA ALA A 127 -15.80 10.53 -18.21
C ALA A 127 -17.07 10.24 -19.00
N ARG A 128 -17.49 8.97 -19.06
CA ARG A 128 -18.65 8.50 -19.84
C ARG A 128 -19.99 8.88 -19.23
N TYR A 129 -20.13 8.74 -17.92
CA TYR A 129 -21.43 8.88 -17.24
C TYR A 129 -21.58 10.20 -16.47
N GLY A 130 -20.51 10.97 -16.30
CA GLY A 130 -20.54 12.25 -15.57
C GLY A 130 -20.86 12.10 -14.07
N LYS A 131 -20.80 10.88 -13.53
CA LYS A 131 -21.05 10.57 -12.12
C LYS A 131 -20.05 9.54 -11.61
N THR A 132 -19.80 9.55 -10.30
CA THR A 132 -18.94 8.56 -9.65
C THR A 132 -19.64 7.21 -9.52
N VAL A 133 -18.84 6.14 -9.38
CA VAL A 133 -19.34 4.79 -9.07
C VAL A 133 -19.90 4.74 -7.64
N GLY A 134 -19.27 5.44 -6.71
CA GLY A 134 -19.64 5.46 -5.31
C GLY A 134 -18.84 6.49 -4.51
N PRO A 135 -18.95 6.50 -3.17
CA PRO A 135 -18.34 7.51 -2.32
C PRO A 135 -16.80 7.43 -2.25
N LEU A 136 -16.21 6.27 -2.58
CA LEU A 136 -14.76 6.06 -2.57
C LEU A 136 -14.16 6.02 -3.98
N HIS A 137 -14.87 6.55 -4.98
CA HIS A 137 -14.46 6.48 -6.37
C HIS A 137 -13.03 7.01 -6.60
N GLY A 138 -12.12 6.09 -6.92
CA GLY A 138 -10.72 6.37 -7.23
C GLY A 138 -9.81 6.50 -6.01
N VAL A 139 -10.33 6.37 -4.79
CA VAL A 139 -9.56 6.52 -3.55
C VAL A 139 -8.69 5.27 -3.31
N PRO A 140 -7.36 5.41 -3.16
CA PRO A 140 -6.48 4.29 -2.85
C PRO A 140 -6.68 3.78 -1.42
N VAL A 141 -6.82 2.46 -1.27
CA VAL A 141 -6.99 1.79 0.03
C VAL A 141 -5.94 0.70 0.20
N SER A 142 -5.15 0.80 1.27
CA SER A 142 -4.26 -0.29 1.70
C SER A 142 -5.05 -1.27 2.57
N VAL A 143 -4.75 -2.56 2.44
CA VAL A 143 -5.54 -3.62 3.09
C VAL A 143 -4.66 -4.44 4.03
N LYS A 144 -5.10 -4.67 5.27
CA LYS A 144 -4.34 -5.53 6.20
C LYS A 144 -4.28 -6.97 5.69
N GLU A 145 -3.17 -7.65 5.94
CA GLU A 145 -2.88 -8.96 5.34
C GLU A 145 -3.97 -10.04 5.56
N HIS A 146 -4.64 -10.08 6.71
CA HIS A 146 -5.69 -11.07 6.99
C HIS A 146 -6.98 -10.89 6.17
N MET A 147 -7.23 -9.73 5.57
CA MET A 147 -8.45 -9.48 4.79
C MET A 147 -8.33 -10.11 3.41
N ALA A 148 -9.29 -10.97 3.08
CA ALA A 148 -9.32 -11.66 1.81
C ALA A 148 -9.59 -10.70 0.65
N ILE A 149 -8.67 -10.67 -0.32
CA ILE A 149 -8.83 -10.05 -1.63
C ILE A 149 -8.66 -11.17 -2.64
N GLN A 150 -9.62 -11.34 -3.53
CA GLN A 150 -9.57 -12.30 -4.62
C GLN A 150 -8.25 -12.16 -5.38
N GLY A 151 -7.58 -13.27 -5.63
CA GLY A 151 -6.34 -13.30 -6.39
C GLY A 151 -5.07 -13.06 -5.56
N HIS A 152 -5.19 -12.80 -4.25
CA HIS A 152 -4.07 -12.49 -3.37
C HIS A 152 -3.94 -13.47 -2.20
N TRP A 153 -2.82 -13.38 -1.50
CA TRP A 153 -2.56 -14.17 -0.30
C TRP A 153 -3.08 -13.46 0.95
N SER A 154 -3.55 -14.23 1.92
CA SER A 154 -3.82 -13.77 3.28
C SER A 154 -3.16 -14.67 4.31
N SER A 155 -2.84 -14.09 5.46
CA SER A 155 -2.33 -14.81 6.63
C SER A 155 -2.86 -14.13 7.90
N PHE A 156 -2.72 -14.76 9.06
CA PHE A 156 -2.96 -14.14 10.37
C PHE A 156 -1.65 -13.71 11.06
N GLY A 157 -0.64 -13.33 10.26
CA GLY A 157 0.71 -13.03 10.74
C GLY A 157 1.54 -14.28 11.05
N TYR A 158 1.04 -15.47 10.68
CA TYR A 158 1.77 -16.73 10.74
C TYR A 158 1.97 -17.29 9.34
N PHE A 159 3.20 -17.68 9.01
CA PHE A 159 3.51 -18.28 7.72
C PHE A 159 2.70 -19.57 7.46
N SER A 160 2.42 -20.35 8.51
CA SER A 160 1.59 -21.56 8.45
C SER A 160 0.13 -21.30 8.09
N THR A 161 -0.36 -20.08 8.29
CA THR A 161 -1.74 -19.68 7.96
C THR A 161 -1.87 -19.02 6.60
N ARG A 162 -0.77 -18.92 5.83
CA ARG A 162 -0.76 -18.30 4.51
C ARG A 162 -1.63 -19.14 3.56
N ARG A 163 -2.67 -18.51 3.00
CA ARG A 163 -3.62 -19.11 2.07
C ARG A 163 -3.91 -18.16 0.91
N TYR A 164 -4.22 -18.72 -0.25
CA TYR A 164 -4.64 -17.96 -1.42
C TYR A 164 -6.15 -17.74 -1.37
N ASP A 165 -6.60 -16.53 -1.64
CA ASP A 165 -8.01 -16.17 -1.62
C ASP A 165 -8.62 -16.22 -3.03
N ASP A 166 -9.65 -17.04 -3.19
CA ASP A 166 -10.43 -17.21 -4.41
C ASP A 166 -11.54 -16.15 -4.57
N LYS A 167 -11.87 -15.44 -3.48
CA LYS A 167 -12.91 -14.42 -3.43
C LYS A 167 -12.58 -13.29 -2.46
N ASP A 168 -13.16 -12.13 -2.72
CA ASP A 168 -13.13 -11.01 -1.79
C ASP A 168 -13.90 -11.36 -0.49
N SER A 169 -13.41 -10.84 0.64
CA SER A 169 -14.23 -10.75 1.84
C SER A 169 -15.35 -9.72 1.66
N LEU A 170 -16.43 -9.82 2.44
CA LEU A 170 -17.57 -8.90 2.34
C LEU A 170 -17.15 -7.43 2.43
N MET A 171 -16.23 -7.10 3.36
CA MET A 171 -15.71 -5.74 3.52
C MET A 171 -14.98 -5.25 2.26
N ILE A 172 -14.15 -6.10 1.66
CA ILE A 172 -13.40 -5.76 0.45
C ILE A 172 -14.35 -5.58 -0.74
N GLN A 173 -15.37 -6.43 -0.86
CA GLN A 173 -16.42 -6.26 -1.86
C GLN A 173 -17.15 -4.91 -1.68
N THR A 174 -17.59 -4.58 -0.47
CA THR A 174 -18.26 -3.30 -0.18
C THR A 174 -17.39 -2.09 -0.55
N LEU A 175 -16.09 -2.12 -0.21
CA LEU A 175 -15.16 -1.04 -0.57
C LEU A 175 -14.93 -0.96 -2.09
N ARG A 176 -14.82 -2.11 -2.78
CA ARG A 176 -14.67 -2.18 -4.23
C ARG A 176 -15.88 -1.59 -4.95
N ASP A 177 -17.08 -1.94 -4.49
CA ASP A 177 -18.36 -1.46 -5.02
C ASP A 177 -18.55 0.04 -4.75
N ALA A 178 -18.04 0.54 -3.63
CA ALA A 178 -17.97 1.98 -3.34
C ALA A 178 -16.96 2.74 -4.23
N GLY A 179 -16.16 2.03 -5.04
CA GLY A 179 -15.22 2.60 -6.01
C GLY A 179 -13.77 2.70 -5.54
N ALA A 180 -13.41 2.03 -4.44
CA ALA A 180 -12.03 2.03 -3.94
C ALA A 180 -11.04 1.34 -4.90
N VAL A 181 -9.77 1.75 -4.79
CA VAL A 181 -8.63 1.19 -5.53
C VAL A 181 -7.66 0.52 -4.56
N PHE A 182 -7.58 -0.82 -4.58
CA PHE A 182 -6.59 -1.54 -3.77
C PHE A 182 -5.26 -1.62 -4.51
N TYR A 183 -4.15 -1.44 -3.79
CA TYR A 183 -2.82 -1.37 -4.40
C TYR A 183 -1.72 -2.11 -3.62
N VAL A 184 -1.95 -2.36 -2.33
CA VAL A 184 -1.01 -3.09 -1.47
C VAL A 184 -1.75 -3.86 -0.36
N LYS A 185 -1.09 -4.89 0.16
CA LYS A 185 -1.40 -5.46 1.47
C LYS A 185 -0.31 -5.15 2.48
N THR A 186 -0.73 -4.82 3.70
CA THR A 186 0.14 -4.39 4.80
C THR A 186 0.29 -5.46 5.87
N ASN A 187 1.44 -5.45 6.51
CA ASN A 187 1.79 -6.36 7.59
C ASN A 187 0.91 -6.08 8.83
N GLN A 188 0.81 -7.07 9.71
CA GLN A 188 -0.02 -7.04 10.91
C GLN A 188 0.67 -7.74 12.09
N PRO A 189 0.27 -7.47 13.34
CA PRO A 189 0.80 -8.21 14.47
C PRO A 189 0.38 -9.68 14.37
N GLN A 190 1.26 -10.56 14.81
CA GLN A 190 1.02 -11.99 14.81
C GLN A 190 -0.23 -12.32 15.66
N GLY A 191 -1.19 -13.02 15.06
CA GLY A 191 -2.46 -13.37 15.69
C GLY A 191 -3.37 -12.19 16.01
N GLN A 192 -3.14 -11.00 15.43
CA GLN A 192 -3.88 -9.76 15.72
C GLN A 192 -3.83 -9.32 17.18
N THR A 193 -2.88 -9.84 17.95
CA THR A 193 -2.71 -9.47 19.36
C THR A 193 -1.68 -8.36 19.50
N SER A 194 -2.05 -7.30 20.23
CA SER A 194 -1.21 -6.13 20.45
C SER A 194 -0.22 -6.38 21.59
N ARG A 195 0.89 -7.08 21.33
CA ARG A 195 2.07 -6.97 22.20
C ARG A 195 3.24 -6.23 21.57
N GLN A 196 3.34 -6.21 20.23
CA GLN A 196 4.23 -5.30 19.50
C GLN A 196 3.77 -5.19 18.04
N ALA A 197 3.14 -4.07 17.70
CA ALA A 197 2.92 -3.63 16.32
C ALA A 197 4.05 -2.67 15.92
N SER A 198 5.31 -3.04 16.15
CA SER A 198 6.49 -2.14 16.03
C SER A 198 6.78 -1.66 14.60
N ARG A 199 5.96 -2.04 13.60
CA ARG A 199 6.20 -1.73 12.19
C ARG A 199 5.01 -1.20 11.38
N ILE A 200 3.86 -0.90 12.02
CA ILE A 200 2.59 -0.62 11.30
C ILE A 200 2.05 0.80 11.54
N HIS A 201 2.76 1.67 12.27
CA HIS A 201 2.19 2.94 12.72
C HIS A 201 2.14 4.09 11.69
N LEU A 202 2.45 3.88 10.40
CA LEU A 202 2.57 5.00 9.45
C LEU A 202 1.43 5.14 8.40
N PHE A 203 0.48 4.22 8.30
CA PHE A 203 -0.42 4.17 7.12
C PHE A 203 -1.89 4.53 7.33
N ALA A 204 -2.23 5.22 8.42
CA ALA A 204 -3.59 5.71 8.67
C ALA A 204 -3.66 7.20 9.01
N SER A 205 -2.81 8.05 8.44
CA SER A 205 -2.92 9.51 8.65
C SER A 205 -4.03 10.19 7.82
N LEU A 206 -4.97 9.42 7.25
CA LEU A 206 -6.15 9.95 6.55
C LEU A 206 -7.45 9.86 7.39
N ALA A 207 -7.36 9.46 8.67
CA ALA A 207 -8.55 9.23 9.51
C ALA A 207 -8.62 10.08 10.79
N ALA A 208 -7.79 11.11 10.97
CA ALA A 208 -7.78 11.86 12.25
C ALA A 208 -7.42 13.34 12.12
N LYS A 209 -7.98 14.06 11.14
CA LYS A 209 -7.97 15.53 11.15
C LYS A 209 -9.32 16.12 10.76
N THR A 210 -10.21 16.21 11.74
CA THR A 210 -11.29 17.21 11.82
C THR A 210 -11.75 17.33 13.27
N PRO A 211 -12.20 18.52 13.66
CA PRO A 211 -11.40 19.70 14.03
C PRO A 211 -10.71 19.57 15.40
#